data_AF-A0AAV3ZZ46-F1
#
_entry.id   AF-A0AAV3ZZ46-F1
#
_cell.length_a   1.000
_cell.length_b   1.000
_cell.length_c   1.000
_cell.angle_alpha   90.00
_cell.angle_beta   90.00
_cell.angle_gamma   90.00
#
_symmetry.space_group_name_H-M   'P 1'
#
loop_
_entity.id
_entity.type
_entity.pdbx_description
1 polymer ?
#
loop_
_entity_poly.entity_id
_entity_poly.type
_entity_poly.pdbx_seq_one_letter_code
_entity_poly.pdbx_strand_id
1 'polypeptide(L)'
;MKEEEKKEPPRVFKVSHQILCITGINFEEKSFVGYVELTVWPAVPDLTEIRINSKQCSIYRINIDKKWDAQFTYFDPSASIGQNNPIKRNLDFFQKCNKNYLSSVDPDQGNGELIIKLPAEVLPTVSALGSFQVCVEFSLQQPRGGVLFVVPDMPGTMAERSAHMFTYGVENFSRMWFPCIDSFFDPCTWKIEVTVDRDMTAVSCGDLVSVEYNEEMTEKTYHYFMSTPVAAPNIALAVGPFEILVDPKMHEVTHFCLPGLMPVLKHTTSYIHQASVLRLKLRFQGQCINDARYCSTLDRLKEAIRRKRPGLLRRGVVLQHDNATPHSANLTQQWLQRYGWEILPHPAHSPDLALSDFHLFGPLKRHLGGMAFETEDDLISELRNWFDNLDVDFFRVGINSLLSRWQKCIDLQGD
;
A
#
# COMPACT_ATOMS: atom_id res chain seq x y z
N MET A 1 -13.47 11.49 -32.83
CA MET A 1 -14.14 10.77 -31.73
C MET A 1 -13.98 9.28 -31.99
N LYS A 2 -12.93 8.67 -31.44
CA LYS A 2 -12.90 7.21 -31.30
C LYS A 2 -13.64 6.91 -30.00
N GLU A 3 -14.63 6.03 -30.05
CA GLU A 3 -15.25 5.48 -28.86
C GLU A 3 -14.13 4.90 -27.99
N GLU A 4 -13.91 5.49 -26.81
CA GLU A 4 -13.19 4.81 -25.74
C GLU A 4 -14.04 3.60 -25.37
N GLU A 5 -13.63 2.41 -25.82
CA GLU A 5 -14.10 1.17 -25.23
C GLU A 5 -13.81 1.26 -23.74
N LYS A 6 -14.85 1.54 -22.94
CA LYS A 6 -14.83 1.33 -21.50
C LYS A 6 -14.57 -0.16 -21.29
N LYS A 7 -13.29 -0.54 -21.15
CA LYS A 7 -12.93 -1.87 -20.65
C LYS A 7 -13.59 -2.00 -19.28
N GLU A 8 -14.57 -2.88 -19.19
CA GLU A 8 -15.19 -3.21 -17.91
C GLU A 8 -14.10 -3.64 -16.92
N PRO A 9 -14.18 -3.22 -15.65
CA PRO A 9 -13.23 -3.68 -14.67
C PRO A 9 -13.28 -5.22 -14.63
N PRO A 10 -12.12 -5.91 -14.65
CA PRO A 10 -12.08 -7.38 -14.68
C PRO A 10 -12.78 -8.01 -13.47
N ARG A 11 -12.94 -7.27 -12.37
CA ARG A 11 -13.64 -7.71 -11.16
C ARG A 11 -15.12 -7.31 -11.20
N VAL A 12 -15.98 -8.32 -11.09
CA VAL A 12 -17.45 -8.22 -11.13
C VAL A 12 -18.10 -7.87 -9.78
N PHE A 13 -17.31 -7.44 -8.80
CA PHE A 13 -17.76 -6.95 -7.50
C PHE A 13 -16.72 -6.02 -6.88
N LYS A 14 -17.13 -5.22 -5.89
CA LYS A 14 -16.24 -4.36 -5.10
C LYS A 14 -16.39 -4.64 -3.62
N VAL A 15 -15.34 -4.41 -2.86
CA VAL A 15 -15.37 -4.48 -1.39
C VAL A 15 -15.29 -3.06 -0.83
N SER A 16 -16.22 -2.70 0.04
CA SER A 16 -16.33 -1.35 0.60
C SER A 16 -15.76 -1.23 2.01
N HIS A 17 -15.94 -2.29 2.80
CA HIS A 17 -15.51 -2.36 4.19
C HIS A 17 -15.08 -3.79 4.51
N GLN A 18 -14.01 -3.93 5.30
CA GLN A 18 -13.55 -5.20 5.83
C GLN A 18 -13.40 -5.14 7.35
N ILE A 19 -13.85 -6.18 8.03
CA ILE A 19 -13.58 -6.40 9.45
C ILE A 19 -12.59 -7.56 9.53
N LEU A 20 -11.42 -7.33 10.12
CA LEU A 20 -10.42 -8.36 10.39
C LEU A 20 -10.35 -8.59 11.89
N CYS A 21 -10.72 -9.79 12.34
CA CYS A 21 -10.65 -10.18 13.75
C CYS A 21 -9.62 -11.30 13.92
N ILE A 22 -8.61 -11.07 14.76
CA ILE A 22 -7.56 -12.04 15.08
C ILE A 22 -7.60 -12.32 16.59
N THR A 23 -7.66 -13.59 16.95
CA THR A 23 -7.77 -14.07 18.33
C THR A 23 -6.95 -15.34 18.52
N GLY A 24 -6.79 -15.79 19.78
CA GLY A 24 -6.12 -17.05 20.09
C GLY A 24 -4.69 -17.13 19.54
N ILE A 25 -3.92 -16.04 19.62
CA ILE A 25 -2.53 -16.01 19.17
C ILE A 25 -1.69 -16.88 20.11
N ASN A 26 -1.20 -18.00 19.61
CA ASN A 26 -0.37 -18.94 20.35
C ASN A 26 1.08 -18.88 19.85
N PHE A 27 1.97 -18.39 20.70
CA PHE A 27 3.41 -18.30 20.40
C PHE A 27 4.12 -19.66 20.40
N GLU A 28 3.65 -20.64 21.17
CA GLU A 28 4.27 -21.98 21.22
C GLU A 28 4.01 -22.76 19.94
N GLU A 29 2.75 -22.79 19.52
CA GLU A 29 2.33 -23.45 18.28
C GLU A 29 2.59 -22.62 17.02
N LYS A 30 2.91 -21.32 17.20
CA LYS A 30 3.06 -20.32 16.14
C LYS A 30 1.81 -20.28 15.27
N SER A 31 0.66 -20.08 15.92
CA SER A 31 -0.65 -20.14 15.31
C SER A 31 -1.56 -19.02 15.80
N PHE A 32 -2.60 -18.73 15.03
CA PHE A 32 -3.73 -17.91 15.47
C PHE A 32 -4.99 -18.28 14.70
N VAL A 33 -6.14 -17.88 15.24
CA VAL A 33 -7.46 -18.05 14.63
C VAL A 33 -8.09 -16.69 14.38
N GLY A 34 -8.95 -16.60 13.39
CA GLY A 34 -9.58 -15.34 13.07
C GLY A 34 -10.73 -15.49 12.10
N TYR A 35 -11.38 -14.38 11.85
CA TYR A 35 -12.34 -14.26 10.77
C TYR A 35 -12.18 -12.92 10.07
N VAL A 36 -12.59 -12.91 8.80
CA VAL A 36 -12.67 -11.69 8.01
C VAL A 36 -14.09 -11.52 7.49
N GLU A 37 -14.69 -10.36 7.70
CA GLU A 37 -15.99 -10.01 7.13
C GLU A 37 -15.80 -8.99 6.01
N LEU A 38 -16.15 -9.36 4.78
CA LEU A 38 -16.08 -8.49 3.62
C LEU A 38 -17.47 -7.98 3.28
N THR A 39 -17.65 -6.66 3.24
CA THR A 39 -18.89 -6.03 2.73
C THR A 39 -18.78 -5.87 1.22
N VAL A 40 -19.43 -6.79 0.51
CA VAL A 40 -19.34 -6.97 -0.94
C VAL A 40 -20.49 -6.26 -1.64
N TRP A 41 -20.17 -5.56 -2.72
CA TRP A 41 -21.09 -4.92 -3.65
C TRP A 41 -20.97 -5.56 -5.03
N PRO A 42 -21.98 -6.28 -5.51
CA PRO A 42 -22.02 -6.79 -6.88
C PRO A 42 -21.93 -5.66 -7.90
N ALA A 43 -21.10 -5.82 -8.92
CA ALA A 43 -21.11 -4.95 -10.10
C ALA A 43 -22.05 -5.48 -11.19
N VAL A 44 -22.39 -6.78 -11.13
CA VAL A 44 -23.26 -7.48 -12.08
C VAL A 44 -24.40 -8.21 -11.34
N PRO A 45 -25.61 -8.28 -11.94
CA PRO A 45 -26.79 -8.84 -11.28
C PRO A 45 -26.83 -10.38 -11.26
N ASP A 46 -25.93 -11.03 -11.99
CA ASP A 46 -25.81 -12.49 -12.16
C ASP A 46 -24.54 -13.06 -11.49
N LEU A 47 -23.98 -12.35 -10.50
CA LEU A 47 -22.85 -12.84 -9.73
C LEU A 47 -23.23 -14.14 -9.00
N THR A 48 -22.52 -15.22 -9.29
CA THR A 48 -22.77 -16.55 -8.69
C THR A 48 -21.65 -17.04 -7.80
N GLU A 49 -20.44 -16.49 -7.97
CA GLU A 49 -19.27 -16.86 -7.18
C GLU A 49 -18.39 -15.64 -6.89
N ILE A 50 -17.69 -15.70 -5.76
CA ILE A 50 -16.70 -14.72 -5.33
C ILE A 50 -15.36 -15.43 -5.25
N ARG A 51 -14.32 -14.79 -5.78
CA ARG A 51 -12.94 -15.27 -5.70
C ARG A 51 -12.13 -14.34 -4.80
N ILE A 52 -11.52 -14.90 -3.76
CA ILE A 52 -10.59 -14.18 -2.88
C ILE A 52 -9.26 -14.92 -2.78
N ASN A 53 -8.23 -14.19 -2.37
CA ASN A 53 -6.88 -14.71 -2.27
C ASN A 53 -6.60 -15.16 -0.84
N SER A 54 -6.06 -16.37 -0.74
CA SER A 54 -5.62 -16.92 0.53
C SER A 54 -4.55 -17.96 0.24
N LYS A 55 -3.51 -17.99 1.06
CA LYS A 55 -2.44 -18.98 0.96
C LYS A 55 -2.05 -19.43 2.35
N GLN A 56 -1.85 -20.73 2.51
CA GLN A 56 -1.46 -21.43 3.74
C GLN A 56 -2.46 -21.33 4.92
N CYS A 57 -3.52 -20.54 4.81
CA CYS A 57 -4.60 -20.48 5.79
C CYS A 57 -5.50 -21.72 5.67
N SER A 58 -5.94 -22.26 6.80
CA SER A 58 -6.96 -23.29 6.85
C SER A 58 -8.32 -22.65 7.03
N ILE A 59 -9.19 -22.80 6.03
CA ILE A 59 -10.55 -22.22 6.03
C ILE A 59 -11.51 -23.22 6.66
N TYR A 60 -12.23 -22.80 7.69
CA TYR A 60 -13.17 -23.66 8.42
C TYR A 60 -14.60 -23.54 7.90
N ARG A 61 -15.07 -22.30 7.80
CA ARG A 61 -16.46 -21.99 7.47
C ARG A 61 -16.53 -20.66 6.74
N ILE A 62 -17.44 -20.58 5.78
CA ILE A 62 -17.78 -19.33 5.12
C ILE A 62 -19.28 -19.12 5.27
N ASN A 63 -19.65 -17.97 5.79
CA ASN A 63 -21.03 -17.60 6.03
C ASN A 63 -21.37 -16.26 5.34
N ILE A 64 -22.59 -16.15 4.82
CA ILE A 64 -23.11 -14.94 4.21
C ILE A 64 -24.20 -14.35 5.09
N ASP A 65 -24.07 -13.06 5.40
CA ASP A 65 -24.95 -12.26 6.26
C ASP A 65 -25.21 -12.88 7.66
N LYS A 66 -24.26 -13.66 8.17
CA LYS A 66 -24.37 -14.41 9.45
C LYS A 66 -25.54 -15.40 9.47
N LYS A 67 -26.06 -15.78 8.30
CA LYS A 67 -27.29 -16.58 8.14
C LYS A 67 -27.08 -17.83 7.29
N TRP A 68 -26.36 -17.71 6.18
CA TRP A 68 -26.30 -18.77 5.16
C TRP A 68 -24.89 -19.31 5.04
N ASP A 69 -24.74 -20.64 5.10
CA ASP A 69 -23.43 -21.25 4.86
C ASP A 69 -23.16 -21.37 3.36
N ALA A 70 -21.99 -20.91 2.94
CA ALA A 70 -21.56 -20.94 1.55
C ALA A 70 -20.66 -22.16 1.29
N GLN A 71 -20.85 -22.81 0.15
CA GLN A 71 -19.91 -23.81 -0.33
C GLN A 71 -18.66 -23.11 -0.89
N PHE A 72 -17.48 -23.65 -0.60
CA PHE A 72 -16.24 -23.09 -1.10
C PHE A 72 -15.30 -24.17 -1.63
N THR A 73 -14.41 -23.76 -2.51
CA THR A 73 -13.30 -24.56 -3.03
C THR A 73 -12.02 -23.79 -2.81
N TYR A 74 -11.08 -24.38 -2.09
CA TYR A 74 -9.76 -23.83 -1.87
C TYR A 74 -8.74 -24.67 -2.65
N PHE A 75 -8.01 -24.02 -3.56
CA PHE A 75 -6.99 -24.68 -4.36
C PHE A 75 -5.73 -23.81 -4.36
N ASP A 76 -4.60 -24.40 -3.94
CA ASP A 76 -3.27 -23.81 -4.08
C ASP A 76 -2.50 -24.48 -5.22
N PRO A 77 -2.53 -23.92 -6.44
CA PRO A 77 -1.83 -24.51 -7.58
C PRO A 77 -0.31 -24.56 -7.39
N SER A 78 0.27 -23.76 -6.49
CA SER A 78 1.73 -23.75 -6.28
C SER A 78 2.27 -25.04 -5.69
N ALA A 79 1.46 -25.78 -4.92
CA ALA A 79 1.84 -27.05 -4.34
C ALA A 79 2.07 -28.16 -5.39
N SER A 80 1.43 -28.03 -6.56
CA SER A 80 1.49 -29.05 -7.63
C SER A 80 2.71 -28.91 -8.56
N ILE A 81 3.43 -27.79 -8.49
CA ILE A 81 4.56 -27.49 -9.36
C ILE A 81 5.77 -28.35 -8.95
N GLY A 82 6.06 -29.40 -9.73
CA GLY A 82 7.26 -30.23 -9.57
C GLY A 82 7.07 -31.59 -8.91
N GLN A 83 5.87 -31.93 -8.44
CA GLN A 83 5.61 -33.20 -7.74
C GLN A 83 5.50 -34.43 -8.66
N ASN A 84 5.17 -34.27 -9.95
CA ASN A 84 4.67 -35.40 -10.76
C ASN A 84 5.49 -35.85 -11.98
N ASN A 85 6.75 -35.42 -12.19
CA ASN A 85 7.64 -36.14 -13.12
C ASN A 85 9.11 -35.66 -13.09
N PRO A 86 10.09 -36.53 -12.80
CA PRO A 86 11.51 -36.18 -12.88
C PRO A 86 11.97 -35.81 -14.29
N ILE A 87 11.25 -36.25 -15.34
CA ILE A 87 11.55 -36.00 -16.76
C ILE A 87 11.18 -34.57 -17.20
N LYS A 88 10.38 -33.83 -16.41
CA LYS A 88 9.89 -32.47 -16.74
C LYS A 88 10.54 -31.35 -15.93
N ARG A 89 11.67 -31.62 -15.26
CA ARG A 89 12.44 -30.63 -14.47
C ARG A 89 13.35 -29.77 -15.36
N ASN A 90 12.80 -29.10 -16.36
CA ASN A 90 13.52 -28.07 -17.11
C ASN A 90 13.01 -26.66 -16.73
N LEU A 91 13.86 -25.64 -16.93
CA LEU A 91 13.56 -24.26 -16.56
C LEU A 91 12.33 -23.73 -17.30
N ASP A 92 12.20 -24.04 -18.59
CA ASP A 92 11.10 -23.57 -19.42
C ASP A 92 9.74 -24.11 -18.99
N PHE A 93 9.67 -25.39 -18.60
CA PHE A 93 8.47 -26.01 -18.06
C PHE A 93 8.10 -25.40 -16.71
N PHE A 94 9.10 -25.20 -15.83
CA PHE A 94 8.86 -24.53 -14.55
C PHE A 94 8.34 -23.10 -14.76
N GLN A 95 8.98 -22.32 -15.63
CA GLN A 95 8.55 -20.94 -15.93
C GLN A 95 7.14 -20.91 -16.53
N LYS A 96 6.80 -21.84 -17.43
CA LYS A 96 5.46 -21.96 -18.00
C LYS A 96 4.41 -22.32 -16.95
N CYS A 97 4.68 -23.30 -16.10
CA CYS A 97 3.79 -23.68 -15.00
C CYS A 97 3.64 -22.54 -13.99
N ASN A 98 4.72 -21.84 -13.65
CA ASN A 98 4.69 -20.70 -12.73
C ASN A 98 3.91 -19.53 -13.31
N LYS A 99 4.08 -19.21 -14.59
CA LYS A 99 3.31 -18.16 -15.27
C LYS A 99 1.81 -18.49 -15.27
N ASN A 100 1.45 -19.74 -15.59
CA ASN A 100 0.06 -20.18 -15.56
C ASN A 100 -0.53 -20.08 -14.14
N TYR A 101 0.23 -20.51 -13.13
CA TYR A 101 -0.15 -20.35 -11.73
C TYR A 101 -0.41 -18.89 -11.38
N LEU A 102 0.55 -18.00 -11.64
CA LEU A 102 0.42 -16.58 -11.33
C LEU A 102 -0.81 -15.97 -12.01
N SER A 103 -1.08 -16.30 -13.28
CA SER A 103 -2.28 -15.83 -13.97
C SER A 103 -3.59 -16.40 -13.39
N SER A 104 -3.58 -17.64 -12.88
CA SER A 104 -4.79 -18.29 -12.36
C SER A 104 -5.17 -17.82 -10.95
N VAL A 105 -4.26 -17.13 -10.25
CA VAL A 105 -4.48 -16.58 -8.90
C VAL A 105 -4.30 -15.07 -8.86
N ASP A 106 -4.24 -14.45 -10.05
CA ASP A 106 -4.03 -13.02 -10.21
C ASP A 106 -5.26 -12.25 -9.73
N PRO A 107 -5.14 -11.50 -8.61
CA PRO A 107 -6.26 -10.74 -8.06
C PRO A 107 -6.74 -9.67 -9.03
N ASP A 108 -5.84 -9.08 -9.83
CA ASP A 108 -6.17 -7.98 -10.74
C ASP A 108 -6.99 -8.45 -11.93
N GLN A 109 -6.95 -9.75 -12.24
CA GLN A 109 -7.82 -10.39 -13.23
C GLN A 109 -9.11 -10.96 -12.63
N GLY A 110 -9.39 -10.67 -11.35
CA GLY A 110 -10.55 -11.19 -10.64
C GLY A 110 -10.41 -12.67 -10.25
N ASN A 111 -9.19 -13.22 -10.27
CA ASN A 111 -8.92 -14.60 -9.87
C ASN A 111 -8.43 -14.71 -8.42
N GLY A 112 -8.54 -15.90 -7.85
CA GLY A 112 -8.09 -16.18 -6.50
C GLY A 112 -8.13 -17.67 -6.17
N GLU A 113 -7.38 -18.04 -5.13
CA GLU A 113 -7.22 -19.41 -4.65
C GLU A 113 -8.50 -19.95 -3.98
N LEU A 114 -9.30 -19.07 -3.39
CA LEU A 114 -10.52 -19.41 -2.68
C LEU A 114 -11.75 -18.96 -3.48
N ILE A 115 -12.51 -19.94 -3.97
CA ILE A 115 -13.74 -19.73 -4.74
C ILE A 115 -14.92 -20.01 -3.82
N ILE A 116 -15.79 -19.02 -3.62
CA ILE A 116 -16.96 -19.06 -2.75
C ILE A 116 -18.19 -19.03 -3.64
N LYS A 117 -19.04 -20.07 -3.57
CA LYS A 117 -20.29 -20.12 -4.32
C LYS A 117 -21.40 -19.46 -3.51
N LEU A 118 -22.11 -18.51 -4.14
CA LEU A 118 -23.23 -17.83 -3.51
C LEU A 118 -24.44 -18.79 -3.44
N PRO A 119 -25.08 -18.91 -2.27
CA PRO A 119 -26.28 -19.72 -2.10
C PRO A 119 -27.47 -19.04 -2.79
N ALA A 120 -28.48 -19.83 -3.16
CA ALA A 120 -29.61 -19.37 -3.98
C ALA A 120 -30.41 -18.25 -3.30
N GLU A 121 -30.41 -18.24 -1.97
CA GLU A 121 -31.09 -17.27 -1.10
C GLU A 121 -30.50 -15.86 -1.20
N VAL A 122 -29.23 -15.72 -1.61
CA VAL A 122 -28.52 -14.43 -1.72
C VAL A 122 -28.67 -13.84 -3.14
N LEU A 123 -28.98 -14.68 -4.14
CA LEU A 123 -29.13 -14.25 -5.54
C LEU A 123 -30.15 -13.11 -5.74
N PRO A 124 -31.31 -13.03 -5.05
CA PRO A 124 -32.22 -11.89 -5.16
C PRO A 124 -31.57 -10.56 -4.74
N THR A 125 -30.78 -10.57 -3.67
CA THR A 125 -30.03 -9.39 -3.22
C THR A 125 -28.99 -8.98 -4.26
N VAL A 126 -28.30 -9.96 -4.86
CA VAL A 126 -27.33 -9.74 -5.93
C VAL A 126 -27.99 -9.14 -7.17
N SER A 127 -29.12 -9.68 -7.61
CA SER A 127 -29.85 -9.18 -8.79
C SER A 127 -30.40 -7.77 -8.58
N ALA A 128 -30.64 -7.38 -7.33
CA ALA A 128 -30.97 -6.00 -6.95
C ALA A 128 -29.73 -5.08 -6.80
N LEU A 129 -28.53 -5.60 -7.05
CA LEU A 129 -27.24 -4.93 -6.81
C LEU A 129 -27.08 -4.44 -5.36
N GLY A 130 -27.69 -5.18 -4.42
CA GLY A 130 -27.58 -4.94 -3.00
C GLY A 130 -26.25 -5.46 -2.43
N SER A 131 -25.79 -4.83 -1.36
CA SER A 131 -24.62 -5.31 -0.62
C SER A 131 -24.96 -6.49 0.30
N PHE A 132 -23.99 -7.37 0.51
CA PHE A 132 -24.04 -8.44 1.51
C PHE A 132 -22.68 -8.64 2.16
N GLN A 133 -22.65 -9.34 3.29
CA GLN A 133 -21.44 -9.59 4.06
C GLN A 133 -20.99 -11.05 3.89
N VAL A 134 -19.72 -11.25 3.55
CA VAL A 134 -19.08 -12.57 3.49
C VAL A 134 -18.13 -12.70 4.67
N CYS A 135 -18.44 -13.59 5.61
CA CYS A 135 -17.59 -13.93 6.74
C CYS A 135 -16.80 -15.20 6.44
N VAL A 136 -15.47 -15.15 6.52
CA VAL A 136 -14.57 -16.28 6.31
C VAL A 136 -13.83 -16.55 7.60
N GLU A 137 -14.10 -17.71 8.22
CA GLU A 137 -13.41 -18.18 9.41
C GLU A 137 -12.17 -18.99 9.02
N PHE A 138 -11.02 -18.65 9.60
CA PHE A 138 -9.75 -19.25 9.24
C PHE A 138 -8.82 -19.44 10.44
N SER A 139 -7.81 -20.29 10.26
CA SER A 139 -6.62 -20.32 11.11
C SER A 139 -5.35 -20.28 10.28
N LEU A 140 -4.29 -19.80 10.94
CA LEU A 140 -2.93 -19.87 10.44
C LEU A 140 -2.11 -20.69 11.43
N GLN A 141 -1.38 -21.69 10.94
CA GLN A 141 -0.49 -22.52 11.75
C GLN A 141 0.88 -22.58 11.09
N GLN A 142 1.94 -22.34 11.89
CA GLN A 142 3.33 -22.38 11.46
C GLN A 142 3.57 -21.67 10.11
N PRO A 143 3.32 -20.35 10.05
CA PRO A 143 3.42 -19.60 8.80
C PRO A 143 4.81 -19.72 8.19
N ARG A 144 4.85 -20.00 6.88
CA ARG A 144 6.09 -20.05 6.08
C ARG A 144 6.47 -18.69 5.52
N GLY A 145 5.53 -17.75 5.50
CA GLY A 145 5.70 -16.39 5.03
C GLY A 145 4.50 -15.51 5.41
N GLY A 146 4.64 -14.20 5.31
CA GLY A 146 3.60 -13.22 5.66
C GLY A 146 3.59 -12.85 7.14
N VAL A 147 3.77 -13.82 8.03
CA VAL A 147 3.84 -13.63 9.48
C VAL A 147 5.09 -14.31 10.02
N LEU A 148 5.82 -13.60 10.87
CA LEU A 148 6.96 -14.17 11.60
C LEU A 148 6.65 -14.20 13.09
N PHE A 149 6.82 -15.39 13.69
CA PHE A 149 6.84 -15.58 15.13
C PHE A 149 8.28 -15.68 15.61
N VAL A 150 8.70 -14.73 16.45
CA VAL A 150 10.01 -14.71 17.10
C VAL A 150 9.82 -15.10 18.55
N VAL A 151 10.29 -16.30 18.90
CA VAL A 151 10.17 -16.87 20.24
C VAL A 151 11.56 -17.27 20.73
N PRO A 152 12.22 -16.44 21.55
CA PRO A 152 13.55 -16.74 22.08
C PRO A 152 13.56 -17.97 22.99
N ASP A 153 14.58 -18.82 22.87
CA ASP A 153 14.73 -20.03 23.68
C ASP A 153 15.35 -19.70 25.05
N MET A 154 14.51 -19.18 25.95
CA MET A 154 14.87 -18.80 27.31
C MET A 154 13.75 -19.20 28.28
N PRO A 155 14.07 -19.48 29.57
CA PRO A 155 13.05 -19.74 30.59
C PRO A 155 12.28 -18.46 30.93
N GLY A 156 11.00 -18.60 31.29
CA GLY A 156 10.12 -17.49 31.68
C GLY A 156 8.82 -17.45 30.89
N THR A 157 7.99 -16.45 31.17
CA THR A 157 6.76 -16.16 30.41
C THR A 157 7.08 -15.67 29.00
N MET A 158 6.11 -15.71 28.09
CA MET A 158 6.30 -15.21 26.71
C MET A 158 6.71 -13.73 26.67
N ALA A 159 6.16 -12.91 27.58
CA ALA A 159 6.51 -11.51 27.71
C ALA A 159 7.96 -11.32 28.22
N GLU A 160 8.38 -12.07 29.24
CA GLU A 160 9.77 -12.03 29.76
C GLU A 160 10.79 -12.46 28.71
N ARG A 161 10.42 -13.45 27.89
CA ARG A 161 11.22 -13.92 26.76
C ARG A 161 11.27 -12.92 25.61
N SER A 162 10.51 -11.83 25.65
CA SER A 162 10.34 -10.89 24.53
C SER A 162 9.83 -11.58 23.25
N ALA A 163 8.95 -12.58 23.41
CA ALA A 163 8.30 -13.23 22.29
C ALA A 163 7.39 -12.24 21.57
N HIS A 164 7.50 -12.17 20.25
CA HIS A 164 6.74 -11.22 19.44
C HIS A 164 6.45 -11.78 18.05
N MET A 165 5.37 -11.27 17.46
CA MET A 165 4.88 -11.62 16.15
C MET A 165 4.78 -10.34 15.34
N PHE A 166 5.11 -10.40 14.06
CA PHE A 166 4.78 -9.31 13.15
C PHE A 166 4.54 -9.82 11.74
N THR A 167 3.71 -9.08 11.02
CA THR A 167 3.50 -9.27 9.59
C THR A 167 4.65 -8.64 8.83
N TYR A 168 5.12 -9.32 7.81
CA TYR A 168 6.10 -8.81 6.87
C TYR A 168 5.72 -9.27 5.47
N GLY A 169 6.03 -8.45 4.48
CA GLY A 169 5.64 -8.75 3.12
C GLY A 169 6.37 -7.90 2.11
N VAL A 170 6.52 -8.48 0.94
CA VAL A 170 6.68 -7.74 -0.32
C VAL A 170 5.26 -7.65 -0.93
N GLU A 171 5.11 -7.03 -2.10
CA GLU A 171 3.84 -6.97 -2.84
C GLU A 171 3.06 -8.30 -2.82
N ASN A 172 1.76 -8.24 -2.56
CA ASN A 172 0.82 -9.38 -2.52
C ASN A 172 1.13 -10.47 -1.48
N PHE A 173 1.55 -10.06 -0.27
CA PHE A 173 1.73 -10.96 0.86
C PHE A 173 0.54 -10.96 1.82
N SER A 174 -0.49 -10.13 1.63
CA SER A 174 -1.63 -10.13 2.55
C SER A 174 -2.43 -11.43 2.48
N ARG A 175 -2.47 -12.09 1.31
CA ARG A 175 -3.04 -13.44 1.19
C ARG A 175 -2.38 -14.50 2.06
N MET A 176 -1.15 -14.26 2.54
CA MET A 176 -0.39 -15.23 3.33
C MET A 176 -0.86 -15.31 4.79
N TRP A 177 -1.55 -14.29 5.31
CA TRP A 177 -1.90 -14.24 6.73
C TRP A 177 -3.39 -14.11 6.99
N PHE A 178 -4.18 -13.61 6.05
CA PHE A 178 -5.63 -13.69 6.09
C PHE A 178 -6.25 -13.74 4.68
N PRO A 179 -7.45 -14.33 4.50
CA PRO A 179 -8.16 -14.31 3.23
C PRO A 179 -8.58 -12.90 2.83
N CYS A 180 -8.15 -12.40 1.67
CA CYS A 180 -8.47 -11.05 1.23
C CYS A 180 -8.40 -10.90 -0.29
N ILE A 181 -8.83 -9.74 -0.78
CA ILE A 181 -8.49 -9.31 -2.14
C ILE A 181 -7.10 -8.69 -2.07
N ASP A 182 -6.11 -9.44 -2.51
CA ASP A 182 -4.70 -9.07 -2.34
C ASP A 182 -4.19 -8.26 -3.53
N SER A 183 -4.84 -7.11 -3.77
CA SER A 183 -4.56 -6.15 -4.84
C SER A 183 -4.42 -4.74 -4.30
N PHE A 184 -3.55 -3.93 -4.91
CA PHE A 184 -3.43 -2.50 -4.61
C PHE A 184 -4.56 -1.65 -5.22
N PHE A 185 -5.32 -2.19 -6.18
CA PHE A 185 -6.37 -1.46 -6.88
C PHE A 185 -7.74 -1.53 -6.19
N ASP A 186 -7.85 -2.28 -5.10
CA ASP A 186 -9.08 -2.48 -4.32
C ASP A 186 -8.97 -1.87 -2.90
N PRO A 187 -8.93 -0.53 -2.76
CA PRO A 187 -8.92 0.11 -1.45
C PRO A 187 -10.29 0.03 -0.78
N CYS A 188 -10.30 -0.27 0.53
CA CYS A 188 -11.50 -0.30 1.34
C CYS A 188 -11.24 0.23 2.75
N THR A 189 -12.30 0.50 3.49
CA THR A 189 -12.19 0.88 4.91
C THR A 189 -12.05 -0.37 5.79
N TRP A 190 -11.41 -0.23 6.95
CA TRP A 190 -11.11 -1.38 7.80
C TRP A 190 -11.55 -1.16 9.24
N LYS A 191 -12.06 -2.22 9.85
CA LYS A 191 -12.10 -2.40 11.31
C LYS A 191 -11.19 -3.57 11.63
N ILE A 192 -10.26 -3.39 12.56
CA ILE A 192 -9.30 -4.43 12.94
C ILE A 192 -9.43 -4.67 14.44
N GLU A 193 -9.75 -5.91 14.80
CA GLU A 193 -9.92 -6.36 16.18
C GLU A 193 -8.84 -7.41 16.48
N VAL A 194 -8.05 -7.17 17.51
CA VAL A 194 -6.96 -8.08 17.87
C VAL A 194 -7.00 -8.38 19.36
N THR A 195 -7.23 -9.64 19.70
CA THR A 195 -7.18 -10.14 21.09
C THR A 195 -5.81 -10.73 21.39
N VAL A 196 -5.18 -10.25 22.46
CA VAL A 196 -3.85 -10.66 22.91
C VAL A 196 -3.82 -10.84 24.42
N ASP A 197 -2.82 -11.57 24.92
CA ASP A 197 -2.56 -11.69 26.36
C ASP A 197 -2.38 -10.33 27.04
N ARG A 198 -2.70 -10.24 28.33
CA ARG A 198 -2.59 -9.01 29.13
C ARG A 198 -1.24 -8.31 29.04
N ASP A 199 -0.15 -9.06 28.98
CA ASP A 199 1.21 -8.50 28.97
C ASP A 199 1.72 -8.17 27.55
N MET A 200 0.88 -8.38 26.55
CA MET A 200 1.16 -8.10 25.14
C MET A 200 0.42 -6.85 24.67
N THR A 201 0.99 -6.21 23.65
CA THR A 201 0.43 -5.06 22.96
C THR A 201 0.31 -5.37 21.49
N ALA A 202 -0.90 -5.19 20.93
CA ALA A 202 -1.14 -5.28 19.50
C ALA A 202 -1.07 -3.88 18.88
N VAL A 203 -0.33 -3.76 17.78
CA VAL A 203 -0.19 -2.53 16.98
C VAL A 203 -0.59 -2.85 15.55
N SER A 204 -1.61 -2.16 15.05
CA SER A 204 -2.08 -2.30 13.67
C SER A 204 -2.31 -0.94 13.03
N CYS A 205 -2.81 -0.96 11.80
CA CYS A 205 -3.09 0.24 11.02
C CYS A 205 -4.43 0.85 11.42
N GLY A 206 -4.48 2.18 11.52
CA GLY A 206 -5.69 2.94 11.79
C GLY A 206 -5.66 3.62 13.16
N ASP A 207 -6.76 4.30 13.48
CA ASP A 207 -6.92 4.97 14.76
C ASP A 207 -7.33 3.94 15.83
N LEU A 208 -6.64 3.96 16.97
CA LEU A 208 -7.03 3.15 18.12
C LEU A 208 -8.31 3.72 18.74
N VAL A 209 -9.41 3.00 18.63
CA VAL A 209 -10.74 3.42 19.11
C VAL A 209 -10.92 3.07 20.58
N SER A 210 -10.64 1.82 20.94
CA SER A 210 -10.77 1.33 22.31
C SER A 210 -9.86 0.14 22.57
N VAL A 211 -9.56 -0.07 23.86
CA VAL A 211 -8.92 -1.28 24.37
C VAL A 211 -9.82 -1.84 25.45
N GLU A 212 -10.32 -3.05 25.23
CA GLU A 212 -11.27 -3.72 26.12
C GLU A 212 -10.59 -4.91 26.77
N TYR A 213 -10.92 -5.15 28.03
CA TYR A 213 -10.42 -6.30 28.78
C TYR A 213 -11.53 -7.35 28.86
N ASN A 214 -11.15 -8.62 28.79
CA ASN A 214 -12.10 -9.70 29.08
C ASN A 214 -12.48 -9.70 30.58
N GLU A 215 -13.58 -10.38 30.93
CA GLU A 215 -14.10 -10.41 32.32
C GLU A 215 -13.06 -10.95 33.33
N GLU A 216 -12.18 -11.84 32.87
CA GLU A 216 -11.12 -12.46 33.68
C GLU A 216 -9.84 -11.60 33.79
N MET A 217 -9.76 -10.49 33.06
CA MET A 217 -8.58 -9.61 32.95
C MET A 217 -7.30 -10.35 32.51
N THR A 218 -7.45 -11.43 31.75
CA THR A 218 -6.36 -12.26 31.20
C THR A 218 -5.97 -11.83 29.79
N GLU A 219 -6.91 -11.30 29.02
CA GLU A 219 -6.73 -10.87 27.64
C GLU A 219 -7.20 -9.42 27.44
N LYS A 220 -6.67 -8.79 26.40
CA LYS A 220 -7.07 -7.47 25.92
C LYS A 220 -7.41 -7.53 24.45
N THR A 221 -8.50 -6.88 24.06
CA THR A 221 -8.89 -6.69 22.67
C THR A 221 -8.67 -5.25 22.25
N TYR A 222 -7.85 -5.05 21.23
CA TYR A 222 -7.60 -3.75 20.61
C TYR A 222 -8.53 -3.55 19.43
N HIS A 223 -9.26 -2.43 19.42
CA HIS A 223 -10.16 -2.04 18.34
C HIS A 223 -9.57 -0.89 17.54
N TYR A 224 -9.11 -1.18 16.33
CA TYR A 224 -8.59 -0.19 15.38
C TYR A 224 -9.63 0.10 14.29
N PHE A 225 -9.72 1.35 13.88
CA PHE A 225 -10.56 1.76 12.77
C PHE A 225 -9.79 2.60 11.75
N MET A 226 -9.86 2.19 10.49
CA MET A 226 -9.25 2.90 9.37
C MET A 226 -10.36 3.52 8.51
N SER A 227 -10.57 4.83 8.70
CA SER A 227 -11.55 5.61 7.93
C SER A 227 -11.07 5.92 6.51
N THR A 228 -9.75 5.98 6.30
CA THR A 228 -9.16 6.22 4.98
C THR A 228 -9.10 4.91 4.21
N PRO A 229 -9.64 4.82 2.97
CA PRO A 229 -9.58 3.60 2.19
C PRO A 229 -8.14 3.18 1.89
N VAL A 230 -7.79 1.96 2.30
CA VAL A 230 -6.45 1.37 2.17
C VAL A 230 -6.59 -0.03 1.57
N ALA A 231 -5.69 -0.39 0.66
CA ALA A 231 -5.64 -1.71 0.06
C ALA A 231 -5.09 -2.76 1.05
N ALA A 232 -5.54 -4.01 0.94
CA ALA A 232 -5.13 -5.09 1.84
C ALA A 232 -3.60 -5.27 1.99
N PRO A 233 -2.76 -5.10 0.94
CA PRO A 233 -1.29 -5.19 1.07
C PRO A 233 -0.65 -4.19 2.05
N ASN A 234 -1.36 -3.10 2.40
CA ASN A 234 -0.85 -2.06 3.31
C ASN A 234 -1.28 -2.27 4.77
N ILE A 235 -2.07 -3.32 5.05
CA ILE A 235 -2.45 -3.68 6.42
C ILE A 235 -1.31 -4.47 7.06
N ALA A 236 -0.95 -4.08 8.29
CA ALA A 236 0.10 -4.70 9.06
C ALA A 236 -0.36 -4.93 10.51
N LEU A 237 0.25 -5.91 11.15
CA LEU A 237 0.06 -6.24 12.56
C LEU A 237 1.40 -6.57 13.20
N ALA A 238 1.65 -6.00 14.37
CA ALA A 238 2.72 -6.40 15.27
C ALA A 238 2.12 -6.68 16.66
N VAL A 239 2.52 -7.78 17.29
CA VAL A 239 2.09 -8.18 18.63
C VAL A 239 3.31 -8.55 19.44
N GLY A 240 3.48 -7.97 20.62
CA GLY A 240 4.59 -8.29 21.50
C GLY A 240 4.54 -7.50 22.81
N PRO A 241 5.47 -7.72 23.74
CA PRO A 241 5.53 -7.03 25.02
C PRO A 241 6.16 -5.64 24.82
N PHE A 242 5.52 -4.78 24.03
CA PHE A 242 6.10 -3.52 23.64
C PHE A 242 6.06 -2.49 24.77
N GLU A 243 7.19 -1.81 24.97
CA GLU A 243 7.24 -0.56 25.72
C GLU A 243 6.89 0.60 24.79
N ILE A 244 6.06 1.52 25.29
CA ILE A 244 5.51 2.63 24.51
C ILE A 244 6.23 3.92 24.87
N LEU A 245 6.73 4.63 23.84
CA LEU A 245 7.30 5.96 23.96
C LEU A 245 6.51 6.93 23.09
N VAL A 246 5.80 7.87 23.73
CA VAL A 246 5.20 9.01 23.05
C VAL A 246 6.30 10.05 22.77
N ASP A 247 6.39 10.54 21.53
CA ASP A 247 7.39 11.54 21.17
C ASP A 247 7.15 12.85 21.96
N PRO A 248 8.19 13.42 22.61
CA PRO A 248 8.03 14.58 23.48
C PRO A 248 7.72 15.89 22.71
N LYS A 249 7.97 15.94 21.40
CA LYS A 249 7.74 17.11 20.55
C LYS A 249 6.51 16.93 19.67
N MET A 250 6.20 15.72 19.26
CA MET A 250 5.02 15.37 18.45
C MET A 250 4.16 14.34 19.18
N HIS A 251 3.23 14.80 20.00
CA HIS A 251 2.38 13.94 20.83
C HIS A 251 1.53 12.93 20.05
N GLU A 252 1.35 13.13 18.74
CA GLU A 252 0.65 12.19 17.84
C GLU A 252 1.53 11.00 17.41
N VAL A 253 2.85 11.10 17.55
CA VAL A 253 3.78 10.04 17.17
C VAL A 253 4.06 9.14 18.37
N THR A 254 3.73 7.87 18.22
CA THR A 254 3.95 6.83 19.22
C THR A 254 4.94 5.80 18.69
N HIS A 255 5.93 5.45 19.51
CA HIS A 255 6.94 4.47 19.20
C HIS A 255 6.80 3.24 20.09
N PHE A 256 7.11 2.07 19.54
CA PHE A 256 7.04 0.78 20.20
C PHE A 256 8.40 0.09 20.08
N CYS A 257 8.91 -0.44 21.19
CA CYS A 257 10.10 -1.29 21.19
C CYS A 257 9.94 -2.47 22.14
N LEU A 258 10.75 -3.51 21.95
CA LEU A 258 10.83 -4.60 22.93
C LEU A 258 11.41 -4.11 24.26
N PRO A 259 11.15 -4.82 25.38
CA PRO A 259 11.64 -4.44 26.69
C PRO A 259 13.16 -4.33 26.72
N GLY A 260 13.68 -3.34 27.45
CA GLY A 260 15.12 -3.09 27.58
C GLY A 260 15.76 -2.30 26.43
N LEU A 261 15.04 -2.01 25.35
CA LEU A 261 15.54 -1.19 24.22
C LEU A 261 15.16 0.30 24.30
N MET A 262 14.44 0.73 25.35
CA MET A 262 13.99 2.11 25.53
C MET A 262 15.10 3.18 25.43
N PRO A 263 16.32 2.99 26.00
CA PRO A 263 17.38 3.98 25.85
C PRO A 263 17.82 4.17 24.40
N VAL A 264 17.86 3.07 23.63
CA VAL A 264 18.21 3.08 22.21
C VAL A 264 17.10 3.77 21.42
N LEU A 265 15.83 3.44 21.72
CA LEU A 265 14.68 4.05 21.07
C LEU A 265 14.67 5.57 21.25
N LYS A 266 14.87 6.08 22.47
CA LYS A 266 14.92 7.52 22.73
C LYS A 266 15.99 8.23 21.91
N HIS A 267 17.14 7.58 21.70
CA HIS A 267 18.22 8.16 20.89
C HIS A 267 17.88 8.14 19.40
N THR A 268 17.38 7.02 18.88
CA THR A 268 17.07 6.87 17.45
C THR A 268 15.87 7.71 17.01
N THR A 269 14.86 7.86 17.87
CA THR A 269 13.67 8.66 17.57
C THR A 269 13.87 10.15 17.81
N SER A 270 14.94 10.54 18.50
CA SER A 270 15.22 11.95 18.79
C SER A 270 15.29 12.82 17.55
N TYR A 271 15.66 12.29 16.39
CA TYR A 271 15.68 13.01 15.11
C TYR A 271 14.38 12.92 14.32
N ILE A 272 13.40 12.11 14.75
CA ILE A 272 12.16 11.90 13.97
C ILE A 272 11.36 13.19 13.86
N HIS A 273 11.31 14.05 14.87
CA HIS A 273 10.71 15.38 14.73
C HIS A 273 11.43 16.27 13.70
N GLN A 274 12.70 16.01 13.40
CA GLN A 274 13.43 16.68 12.32
C GLN A 274 13.20 15.95 10.98
N ALA A 275 13.13 14.62 10.99
CA ALA A 275 12.97 13.76 9.82
C ALA A 275 11.54 13.74 9.25
N SER A 276 10.51 13.75 10.09
CA SER A 276 9.09 13.88 9.72
C SER A 276 8.78 15.29 9.21
N VAL A 277 9.46 16.28 9.79
CA VAL A 277 9.62 17.61 9.20
C VAL A 277 10.31 17.51 7.84
N LEU A 278 11.36 16.70 7.66
CA LEU A 278 12.11 16.51 6.40
C LEU A 278 11.40 15.69 5.31
N ARG A 279 10.49 14.75 5.64
CA ARG A 279 9.66 14.03 4.65
C ARG A 279 8.55 14.93 4.06
N LEU A 280 8.38 16.12 4.63
CA LEU A 280 7.52 17.21 4.13
C LEU A 280 8.25 18.56 3.98
N LYS A 281 9.58 18.62 4.16
CA LYS A 281 10.40 19.83 4.00
C LYS A 281 11.70 19.52 3.29
N LEU A 282 11.57 19.31 1.98
CA LEU A 282 12.45 20.02 1.07
C LEU A 282 11.74 21.32 0.71
N ARG A 283 11.90 22.30 1.60
CA ARG A 283 11.65 23.74 1.40
C ARG A 283 10.21 24.21 1.18
N PHE A 284 9.23 23.77 1.99
CA PHE A 284 7.93 24.43 2.02
C PHE A 284 7.37 24.49 3.45
N GLN A 285 7.01 25.70 3.90
CA GLN A 285 6.47 26.00 5.22
C GLN A 285 5.12 25.30 5.48
N GLY A 286 5.13 24.02 5.87
CA GLY A 286 4.05 23.33 6.61
C GLY A 286 2.63 23.41 6.04
N GLN A 287 2.47 23.58 4.73
CA GLN A 287 1.17 23.73 4.08
C GLN A 287 1.19 23.00 2.73
N CYS A 288 0.20 22.13 2.50
CA CYS A 288 0.02 21.40 1.24
C CYS A 288 0.01 22.36 0.04
N ILE A 289 0.55 21.91 -1.10
CA ILE A 289 0.42 22.66 -2.36
C ILE A 289 -1.04 22.56 -2.80
N ASN A 290 -1.79 23.64 -2.60
CA ASN A 290 -3.09 23.83 -3.22
C ASN A 290 -2.93 24.51 -4.59
N ASP A 291 -4.01 24.58 -5.35
CA ASP A 291 -4.11 25.24 -6.65
C ASP A 291 -3.58 26.69 -6.64
N ALA A 292 -3.93 27.48 -5.62
CA ALA A 292 -3.46 28.86 -5.48
C ALA A 292 -1.93 28.97 -5.33
N ARG A 293 -1.32 28.10 -4.52
CA ARG A 293 0.14 28.04 -4.33
C ARG A 293 0.86 27.51 -5.55
N TYR A 294 0.26 26.57 -6.26
CA TYR A 294 0.79 26.10 -7.53
C TYR A 294 0.84 27.25 -8.55
N CYS A 295 -0.23 28.03 -8.68
CA CYS A 295 -0.26 29.24 -9.52
C CYS A 295 0.83 30.25 -9.13
N SER A 296 1.04 30.49 -7.82
CA SER A 296 2.15 31.35 -7.35
C SER A 296 3.53 30.80 -7.72
N THR A 297 3.68 29.47 -7.81
CA THR A 297 4.91 28.83 -8.27
C THR A 297 5.11 29.01 -9.77
N LEU A 298 4.03 28.92 -10.56
CA LEU A 298 4.05 29.23 -11.99
C LEU A 298 4.37 30.71 -12.26
N ASP A 299 3.90 31.64 -11.42
CA ASP A 299 4.27 33.06 -11.50
C ASP A 299 5.79 33.25 -11.31
N ARG A 300 6.35 32.64 -10.27
CA ARG A 300 7.81 32.67 -10.02
C ARG A 300 8.60 32.02 -11.16
N LEU A 301 8.11 30.90 -11.69
CA LEU A 301 8.72 30.22 -12.83
C LEU A 301 8.70 31.12 -14.08
N LYS A 302 7.58 31.77 -14.36
CA LYS A 302 7.43 32.70 -15.48
C LYS A 302 8.40 33.88 -15.35
N GLU A 303 8.55 34.45 -14.16
CA GLU A 303 9.54 35.50 -13.91
C GLU A 303 10.97 35.01 -14.11
N ALA A 304 11.28 33.79 -13.67
CA ALA A 304 12.58 33.17 -13.88
C ALA A 304 12.85 32.93 -15.38
N ILE A 305 11.87 32.45 -16.15
CA ILE A 305 11.99 32.30 -17.61
C ILE A 305 12.17 33.67 -18.26
N ARG A 306 11.41 34.69 -17.85
CA ARG A 306 11.58 36.06 -18.37
C ARG A 306 13.00 36.57 -18.18
N ARG A 307 13.62 36.29 -17.03
CA ARG A 307 15.01 36.70 -16.73
C ARG A 307 16.06 35.86 -17.45
N LYS A 308 15.94 34.53 -17.43
CA LYS A 308 16.98 33.61 -17.91
C LYS A 308 16.85 33.23 -19.39
N ARG A 309 15.63 33.24 -19.95
CA ARG A 309 15.30 32.79 -21.32
C ARG A 309 14.15 33.63 -21.91
N PRO A 310 14.36 34.95 -22.14
CA PRO A 310 13.28 35.85 -22.58
C PRO A 310 12.65 35.46 -23.92
N GLY A 311 13.41 34.79 -24.81
CA GLY A 311 12.90 34.29 -26.09
C GLY A 311 11.90 33.14 -25.98
N LEU A 312 11.89 32.39 -24.88
CA LEU A 312 11.01 31.22 -24.70
C LEU A 312 9.54 31.65 -24.53
N LEU A 313 9.29 32.76 -23.82
CA LEU A 313 7.94 33.30 -23.65
C LEU A 313 7.30 33.79 -24.97
N ARG A 314 8.13 34.19 -25.95
CA ARG A 314 7.64 34.60 -27.27
C ARG A 314 7.37 33.42 -28.21
N ARG A 315 8.05 32.29 -27.99
CA ARG A 315 7.94 31.07 -28.82
C ARG A 315 6.82 30.14 -28.37
N GLY A 316 6.23 30.38 -27.20
CA GLY A 316 5.34 29.45 -26.53
C GLY A 316 6.11 28.57 -25.55
N VAL A 317 5.50 28.29 -24.41
CA VAL A 317 6.06 27.42 -23.37
C VAL A 317 5.25 26.14 -23.36
N VAL A 318 5.93 25.01 -23.56
CA VAL A 318 5.36 23.68 -23.31
C VAL A 318 5.77 23.26 -21.90
N LEU A 319 4.77 23.09 -21.03
CA LEU A 319 4.94 22.70 -19.65
C LEU A 319 4.64 21.21 -19.50
N GLN A 320 5.60 20.45 -18.96
CA GLN A 320 5.36 19.09 -18.50
C GLN A 320 5.09 19.13 -16.99
N HIS A 321 3.94 18.58 -16.58
CA HIS A 321 3.59 18.30 -15.20
C HIS A 321 2.73 17.03 -15.15
N ASP A 322 2.70 16.36 -14.00
CA ASP A 322 1.86 15.18 -13.78
C ASP A 322 0.39 15.57 -13.54
N ASN A 323 -0.48 14.57 -13.42
CA ASN A 323 -1.92 14.79 -13.25
C ASN A 323 -2.34 14.98 -11.77
N ALA A 324 -1.45 15.55 -10.94
CA ALA A 324 -1.76 15.82 -9.54
C ALA A 324 -2.93 16.81 -9.39
N THR A 325 -3.68 16.70 -8.29
CA THR A 325 -4.91 17.50 -8.08
C THR A 325 -4.74 19.02 -8.18
N PRO A 326 -3.61 19.65 -7.77
CA PRO A 326 -3.42 21.10 -7.98
C PRO A 326 -3.17 21.48 -9.45
N HIS A 327 -2.68 20.54 -10.27
CA HIS A 327 -2.33 20.76 -11.68
C HIS A 327 -3.57 20.70 -12.58
N SER A 328 -4.52 19.82 -12.25
CA SER A 328 -5.81 19.68 -12.92
C SER A 328 -6.89 20.64 -12.40
N ALA A 329 -6.61 21.39 -11.34
CA ALA A 329 -7.54 22.39 -10.78
C ALA A 329 -7.88 23.50 -11.78
N ASN A 330 -9.14 23.97 -11.74
CA ASN A 330 -9.67 24.98 -12.65
C ASN A 330 -8.85 26.30 -12.61
N LEU A 331 -8.40 26.70 -11.41
CA LEU A 331 -7.57 27.90 -11.24
C LEU A 331 -6.26 27.80 -12.03
N THR A 332 -5.61 26.63 -11.99
CA THR A 332 -4.38 26.35 -12.74
C THR A 332 -4.62 26.34 -14.24
N GLN A 333 -5.71 25.71 -14.70
CA GLN A 333 -6.08 25.69 -16.11
C GLN A 333 -6.34 27.11 -16.65
N GLN A 334 -7.03 27.95 -15.88
CA GLN A 334 -7.24 29.37 -16.22
C GLN A 334 -5.93 30.15 -16.27
N TRP A 335 -5.01 29.90 -15.33
CA TRP A 335 -3.68 30.52 -15.32
C TRP A 335 -2.89 30.17 -16.59
N LEU A 336 -2.89 28.90 -17.00
CA LEU A 336 -2.18 28.41 -18.17
C LEU A 336 -2.74 29.00 -19.47
N GLN A 337 -4.07 29.02 -19.59
CA GLN A 337 -4.77 29.66 -20.72
C GLN A 337 -4.46 31.15 -20.81
N ARG A 338 -4.47 31.86 -19.67
CA ARG A 338 -4.19 33.31 -19.61
C ARG A 338 -2.81 33.66 -20.14
N TYR A 339 -1.82 32.78 -19.94
CA TYR A 339 -0.43 33.03 -20.35
C TYR A 339 0.01 32.25 -21.59
N GLY A 340 -0.89 31.48 -22.21
CA GLY A 340 -0.64 30.74 -23.44
C GLY A 340 0.42 29.64 -23.28
N TRP A 341 0.44 28.98 -22.12
CA TRP A 341 1.34 27.85 -21.89
C TRP A 341 0.60 26.56 -22.25
N GLU A 342 1.21 25.77 -23.14
CA GLU A 342 0.66 24.50 -23.57
C GLU A 342 1.11 23.40 -22.61
N ILE A 343 0.19 22.51 -22.26
CA ILE A 343 0.50 21.36 -21.41
C ILE A 343 0.92 20.20 -22.31
N LEU A 344 2.05 19.57 -21.99
CA LEU A 344 2.42 18.31 -22.61
C LEU A 344 1.50 17.21 -22.07
N PRO A 345 0.72 16.52 -22.92
CA PRO A 345 -0.37 15.65 -22.48
C PRO A 345 0.16 14.42 -21.74
N HIS A 346 0.11 14.43 -20.41
CA HIS A 346 0.61 13.34 -19.59
C HIS A 346 -0.33 12.12 -19.68
N PRO A 347 0.17 10.91 -20.01
CA PRO A 347 -0.67 9.71 -20.02
C PRO A 347 -1.15 9.38 -18.60
N ALA A 348 -2.35 8.82 -18.51
CA ALA A 348 -2.91 8.33 -17.26
C ALA A 348 -2.14 7.07 -16.82
N HIS A 349 -1.86 6.94 -15.52
CA HIS A 349 -1.21 5.78 -14.89
C HIS A 349 0.31 5.58 -15.12
N SER A 350 1.07 6.62 -15.47
CA SER A 350 2.54 6.51 -15.63
C SER A 350 3.33 7.46 -14.72
N PRO A 351 3.51 7.17 -13.42
CA PRO A 351 4.23 8.03 -12.49
C PRO A 351 5.70 8.30 -12.88
N ASP A 352 6.30 7.46 -13.73
CA ASP A 352 7.74 7.50 -14.06
C ASP A 352 8.10 8.28 -15.35
N LEU A 353 7.19 9.11 -15.86
CA LEU A 353 7.44 9.91 -17.08
C LEU A 353 7.90 11.35 -16.81
N ALA A 354 7.69 11.86 -15.60
CA ALA A 354 8.20 13.18 -15.25
C ALA A 354 9.73 13.15 -15.17
N LEU A 355 10.37 14.14 -15.79
CA LEU A 355 11.84 14.26 -15.83
C LEU A 355 12.46 14.30 -14.42
N SER A 356 11.71 14.83 -13.45
CA SER A 356 12.03 14.78 -12.03
C SER A 356 12.22 13.35 -11.53
N ASP A 357 11.28 12.46 -11.86
CA ASP A 357 11.15 11.14 -11.24
C ASP A 357 12.15 10.14 -11.80
N PHE A 358 12.27 10.03 -13.12
CA PHE A 358 13.17 9.05 -13.72
C PHE A 358 14.62 9.52 -13.88
N HIS A 359 14.88 10.83 -14.00
CA HIS A 359 16.21 11.36 -14.36
C HIS A 359 16.87 12.15 -13.23
N LEU A 360 16.10 12.95 -12.48
CA LEU A 360 16.67 13.88 -11.50
C LEU A 360 16.80 13.26 -10.09
N PHE A 361 15.72 12.65 -9.57
CA PHE A 361 15.68 12.22 -8.18
C PHE A 361 16.58 11.03 -7.88
N GLY A 362 16.80 10.12 -8.82
CA GLY A 362 17.72 8.99 -8.64
C GLY A 362 19.16 9.43 -8.35
N PRO A 363 19.81 10.20 -9.24
CA PRO A 363 21.13 10.77 -9.00
C PRO A 363 21.19 11.67 -7.75
N LEU A 364 20.16 12.49 -7.53
CA LEU A 364 20.11 13.37 -6.35
C LEU A 364 20.09 12.58 -5.04
N LYS A 365 19.25 11.54 -4.94
CA LYS A 365 19.20 10.65 -3.77
C LYS A 365 20.55 9.95 -3.53
N ARG A 366 21.26 9.58 -4.60
CA ARG A 366 22.61 8.99 -4.50
C ARG A 366 23.63 10.01 -4.01
N HIS A 367 23.57 11.26 -4.48
CA HIS A 367 24.46 12.33 -4.02
C HIS A 367 24.25 12.64 -2.53
N LEU A 368 23.00 12.74 -2.09
CA LEU A 368 22.65 13.02 -0.70
C LEU A 368 22.79 11.78 0.21
N GLY A 369 22.99 10.60 -0.37
CA GLY A 369 23.06 9.34 0.36
C GLY A 369 24.25 9.30 1.31
N GLY A 370 23.98 9.21 2.61
CA GLY A 370 25.02 9.15 3.66
C GLY A 370 25.53 10.51 4.13
N MET A 371 24.99 11.63 3.61
CA MET A 371 25.29 12.97 4.12
C MET A 371 24.39 13.31 5.32
N ALA A 372 24.97 13.92 6.34
CA ALA A 372 24.24 14.51 7.47
C ALA A 372 24.38 16.04 7.39
N PHE A 373 23.29 16.76 7.64
CA PHE A 373 23.25 18.22 7.62
C PHE A 373 22.75 18.72 8.98
N GLU A 374 23.43 19.70 9.57
CA GLU A 374 23.07 20.26 10.88
C GLU A 374 21.96 21.31 10.76
N THR A 375 21.90 22.03 9.64
CA THR A 375 20.89 23.07 9.38
C THR A 375 20.22 22.95 8.01
N GLU A 376 19.05 23.59 7.84
CA GLU A 376 18.36 23.67 6.55
C GLU A 376 19.17 24.44 5.51
N ASP A 377 19.92 25.45 5.96
CA ASP A 377 20.76 26.26 5.07
C ASP A 377 21.95 25.45 4.51
N ASP A 378 22.47 24.50 5.28
CA ASP A 378 23.52 23.57 4.80
C ASP A 378 22.98 22.66 3.69
N LEU A 379 21.79 22.09 3.90
CA LEU A 379 21.12 21.27 2.89
C LEU A 379 20.81 22.08 1.63
N ILE A 380 20.27 23.29 1.79
CA ILE A 380 19.98 24.20 0.68
C ILE A 380 21.25 24.54 -0.10
N SER A 381 22.35 24.80 0.61
CA SER A 381 23.62 25.14 0.00
C SER A 381 24.21 23.97 -0.77
N GLU A 382 24.12 22.76 -0.21
CA GLU A 382 24.57 21.54 -0.89
C GLU A 382 23.71 21.20 -2.12
N LEU A 383 22.39 21.36 -2.02
CA LEU A 383 21.49 21.21 -3.16
C LEU A 383 21.85 22.20 -4.27
N ARG A 384 22.07 23.47 -3.93
CA ARG A 384 22.50 24.49 -4.90
C ARG A 384 23.81 24.11 -5.55
N ASN A 385 24.81 23.73 -4.75
CA ASN A 385 26.11 23.28 -5.23
C ASN A 385 25.98 22.10 -6.20
N TRP A 386 25.16 21.10 -5.87
CA TRP A 386 24.90 19.98 -6.74
C TRP A 386 24.27 20.41 -8.07
N PHE A 387 23.21 21.23 -8.03
CA PHE A 387 22.55 21.74 -9.24
C PHE A 387 23.46 22.62 -10.10
N ASP A 388 24.33 23.42 -9.47
CA ASP A 388 25.27 24.30 -10.18
C ASP A 388 26.41 23.51 -10.86
N ASN A 389 26.70 22.30 -10.35
CA ASN A 389 27.70 21.39 -10.94
C ASN A 389 27.12 20.40 -11.97
N LEU A 390 25.81 20.42 -12.23
CA LEU A 390 25.21 19.58 -13.27
C LEU A 390 25.58 20.10 -14.66
N ASP A 391 26.17 19.23 -15.47
CA ASP A 391 26.51 19.54 -16.85
C ASP A 391 25.26 19.68 -17.74
N VAL A 392 25.38 20.48 -18.81
CA VAL A 392 24.32 20.65 -19.82
C VAL A 392 23.97 19.31 -20.47
N ASP A 393 24.94 18.42 -20.65
CA ASP A 393 24.69 17.09 -21.20
C ASP A 393 23.82 16.22 -20.29
N PHE A 394 23.86 16.41 -18.96
CA PHE A 394 22.95 15.73 -18.04
C PHE A 394 21.49 16.05 -18.39
N PHE A 395 21.16 17.34 -18.56
CA PHE A 395 19.79 17.74 -18.92
C PHE A 395 19.41 17.30 -20.34
N ARG A 396 20.36 17.33 -21.27
CA ARG A 396 20.14 16.88 -22.66
C ARG A 396 19.79 15.39 -22.73
N VAL A 397 20.52 14.55 -22.00
CA VAL A 397 20.24 13.10 -21.93
C VAL A 397 18.86 12.83 -21.37
N GLY A 398 18.47 13.54 -20.31
CA GLY A 398 17.14 13.41 -19.71
C GLY A 398 16.02 13.78 -20.69
N ILE A 399 16.15 14.93 -21.37
CA ILE A 399 15.16 15.40 -22.36
C ILE A 399 15.07 14.44 -23.56
N ASN A 400 16.20 13.94 -24.07
CA ASN A 400 16.17 13.00 -25.20
C ASN A 400 15.60 11.63 -24.80
N SER A 401 15.86 11.20 -23.56
CA SER A 401 15.31 9.97 -23.00
C SER A 401 13.81 10.07 -22.74
N LEU A 402 13.28 11.28 -22.59
CA LEU A 402 11.84 11.50 -22.47
C LEU A 402 11.11 11.00 -23.72
N LEU A 403 11.61 11.30 -24.92
CA LEU A 403 10.97 10.90 -26.18
C LEU A 403 10.84 9.38 -26.32
N SER A 404 11.90 8.64 -26.02
CA SER A 404 11.88 7.17 -26.12
C SER A 404 10.99 6.54 -25.05
N ARG A 405 11.00 7.09 -23.83
CA ARG A 405 10.11 6.65 -22.74
C ARG A 405 8.64 6.94 -23.05
N TRP A 406 8.36 8.11 -23.62
CA TRP A 406 7.01 8.52 -24.02
C TRP A 406 6.47 7.63 -25.14
N GLN A 407 7.29 7.36 -26.16
CA GLN A 407 6.92 6.45 -27.24
C GLN A 407 6.65 5.04 -26.70
N LYS A 408 7.50 4.56 -25.79
CA LYS A 408 7.30 3.25 -25.14
C LYS A 408 5.99 3.19 -24.36
N CYS A 409 5.65 4.24 -23.61
CA CYS A 409 4.37 4.34 -22.91
C CYS A 409 3.17 4.34 -23.89
N ILE A 410 3.28 5.06 -25.02
CA ILE A 410 2.26 5.05 -26.08
C ILE A 410 2.10 3.64 -26.67
N ASP A 411 3.21 2.98 -26.99
CA ASP A 411 3.21 1.64 -27.60
C ASP A 411 2.64 0.57 -26.65
N LEU A 412 2.81 0.75 -25.34
CA LEU A 412 2.32 -0.13 -24.28
C LEU A 412 0.92 0.24 -23.75
N GLN A 413 0.31 1.32 -24.25
CA GLN A 413 -0.97 1.88 -23.76
C GLN A 413 -0.99 2.25 -22.26
N GLY A 414 0.16 2.61 -21.69
CA GLY A 414 0.37 2.77 -20.25
C GLY A 414 1.73 2.23 -19.81
N ASP A 415 1.95 2.09 -18.50
CA ASP A 415 3.14 1.43 -17.94
C ASP A 415 3.14 -0.09 -18.12
#